data_AF-A0A354GTK0-F1
#
_entry.id   AF-A0A354GTK0-F1
#
_cell.length_a   1.000
_cell.length_b   1.000
_cell.length_c   1.000
_cell.angle_alpha   90.00
_cell.angle_beta   90.00
_cell.angle_gamma   90.00
#
_symmetry.space_group_name_H-M   'P 1'
#
loop_
_entity.id
_entity.type
_entity.pdbx_description
1 polymer ?
#
loop_
_entity_poly.entity_id
_entity_poly.type
_entity_poly.pdbx_seq_one_letter_code
_entity_poly.pdbx_strand_id
1 'polypeptide(L)'
;MQLEDYFDFEKFDTEFGPVDRIRLKDTRVDIEIVVEEFNEGVNPQEIAENYPTLTLEQVYAAITYYLHNKADVDEYNRRGEEIADAYYQEHLKQPPDAVTLRLRALIAQRDAREQGAAG
;
A
#
# COMPACT_ATOMS: atom_id res chain seq x y z
N MET A 1 0.81 -0.87 29.03
CA MET A 1 0.46 -0.52 27.65
C MET A 1 0.77 -1.73 26.81
N GLN A 2 -0.21 -2.22 26.06
CA GLN A 2 -0.03 -3.31 25.11
C GLN A 2 0.25 -2.69 23.73
N LEU A 3 1.05 -3.34 22.89
CA LEU A 3 1.37 -2.78 21.56
C LEU A 3 0.12 -2.76 20.68
N GLU A 4 -0.78 -3.71 20.89
CA GLU A 4 -2.07 -3.86 20.27
C GLU A 4 -2.96 -2.63 20.43
N ASP A 5 -2.75 -1.82 21.49
CA ASP A 5 -3.52 -0.59 21.74
C ASP A 5 -3.31 0.48 20.64
N TYR A 6 -2.24 0.36 19.84
CA TYR A 6 -1.88 1.27 18.74
C TYR A 6 -2.51 0.93 17.40
N PHE A 7 -3.22 -0.19 17.30
CA PHE A 7 -3.72 -0.70 16.03
C PHE A 7 -5.23 -0.94 16.05
N ASP A 8 -5.84 -0.78 14.88
CA ASP A 8 -7.16 -1.30 14.56
C ASP A 8 -6.99 -2.53 13.65
N PHE A 9 -7.52 -3.67 14.08
CA PHE A 9 -7.48 -4.93 13.32
C PHE A 9 -8.83 -5.17 12.66
N GLU A 10 -8.84 -5.17 11.33
CA GLU A 10 -10.03 -5.38 10.52
C GLU A 10 -9.88 -6.65 9.68
N LYS A 11 -11.01 -7.31 9.39
CA LYS A 11 -11.05 -8.47 8.50
C LYS A 11 -12.15 -8.27 7.47
N PHE A 12 -11.86 -8.57 6.22
CA PHE A 12 -12.80 -8.42 5.12
C PHE A 12 -12.81 -9.70 4.28
N ASP A 13 -14.00 -10.21 3.99
CA ASP A 13 -14.14 -11.25 2.99
C ASP A 13 -14.12 -10.62 1.60
N THR A 14 -13.20 -11.08 0.75
CA THR A 14 -13.08 -10.63 -0.64
C THR A 14 -13.37 -11.79 -1.59
N GLU A 15 -13.51 -11.48 -2.88
CA GLU A 15 -13.71 -12.51 -3.91
C GLU A 15 -12.55 -13.51 -3.99
N PHE A 16 -11.33 -13.05 -3.67
CA PHE A 16 -10.11 -13.86 -3.73
C PHE A 16 -9.69 -14.44 -2.37
N GLY A 17 -10.55 -14.33 -1.35
CA GLY A 17 -10.33 -14.84 0.00
C GLY A 17 -10.39 -13.75 1.08
N PRO A 18 -10.28 -14.12 2.36
CA PRO A 18 -10.25 -13.16 3.45
C PRO A 18 -8.95 -12.35 3.41
N VAL A 19 -9.07 -11.03 3.55
CA VAL A 19 -7.95 -10.13 3.84
C VAL A 19 -8.07 -9.63 5.26
N ASP A 20 -6.93 -9.56 5.94
CA ASP A 20 -6.82 -8.81 7.17
C ASP A 20 -6.36 -7.38 6.81
N ARG A 21 -6.55 -6.43 7.72
CA ARG A 21 -5.91 -5.11 7.70
C ARG A 21 -5.48 -4.75 9.11
N ILE A 22 -4.23 -4.31 9.25
CA ILE A 22 -3.70 -3.79 10.50
C ILE A 22 -3.42 -2.30 10.29
N ARG A 23 -4.24 -1.44 10.87
CA ARG A 23 -4.14 0.02 10.69
C ARG A 23 -3.64 0.69 11.95
N LEU A 24 -2.79 1.71 11.80
CA LEU A 24 -2.37 2.54 12.92
C LEU A 24 -3.55 3.41 13.36
N LYS A 25 -3.93 3.27 14.63
CA LYS A 25 -5.17 3.80 15.20
C LYS A 25 -5.33 5.30 14.97
N ASP A 26 -6.55 5.72 14.66
CA ASP A 26 -6.92 7.11 14.33
C ASP A 26 -6.20 7.69 13.11
N THR A 27 -5.59 6.85 12.28
CA THR A 27 -4.91 7.25 11.03
C THR A 27 -5.46 6.48 9.84
N ARG A 28 -4.92 6.72 8.64
CA ARG A 28 -5.20 5.92 7.44
C ARG A 28 -3.95 5.15 6.97
N VAL A 29 -2.96 5.02 7.83
CA VAL A 29 -1.69 4.37 7.51
C VAL A 29 -1.77 2.94 8.01
N ASP A 30 -1.61 1.99 7.09
CA ASP A 30 -1.61 0.57 7.39
C ASP A 30 -0.17 0.13 7.77
N ILE A 31 -0.04 -0.93 8.59
CA ILE A 31 1.25 -1.31 9.20
C ILE A 31 2.31 -1.65 8.15
N GLU A 32 1.90 -2.17 6.99
CA GLU A 32 2.79 -2.51 5.89
C GLU A 32 3.69 -1.34 5.48
N ILE A 33 3.17 -0.10 5.51
CA ILE A 33 3.90 1.11 5.12
C ILE A 33 5.10 1.35 6.05
N VAL A 34 4.87 1.29 7.37
CA VAL A 34 5.93 1.51 8.36
C VAL A 34 6.95 0.36 8.32
N VAL A 35 6.48 -0.87 8.08
CA VAL A 35 7.33 -2.06 7.99
C VAL A 35 8.21 -2.02 6.75
N GLU A 36 7.67 -1.61 5.60
CA GLU A 36 8.39 -1.44 4.34
C GLU A 36 9.52 -0.42 4.50
N GLU A 37 9.20 0.81 4.93
CA GLU A 37 10.20 1.87 5.12
C GLU A 37 11.29 1.49 6.14
N PHE A 38 10.90 0.84 7.24
CA PHE A 38 11.85 0.34 8.22
C PHE A 38 12.78 -0.75 7.62
N ASN A 39 12.25 -1.67 6.83
CA ASN A 39 13.04 -2.69 6.15
C ASN A 39 13.97 -2.09 5.07
N GLU A 40 13.60 -0.97 4.46
CA GLU A 40 14.45 -0.19 3.54
C GLU A 40 15.55 0.62 4.26
N GLY A 41 15.53 0.64 5.60
CA GLY A 41 16.53 1.30 6.43
C GLY A 41 16.22 2.77 6.74
N VAL A 42 15.00 3.22 6.46
CA VAL A 42 14.53 4.55 6.85
C VAL A 42 14.41 4.60 8.37
N ASN A 43 14.94 5.66 8.97
CA ASN A 43 14.95 5.79 10.42
C ASN A 43 13.54 6.20 10.94
N PRO A 44 13.18 5.85 12.19
CA PRO A 44 11.82 6.11 12.70
C PRO A 44 11.39 7.58 12.69
N GLN A 45 12.32 8.52 12.86
CA GLN A 45 12.02 9.96 12.83
C GLN A 45 11.61 10.38 11.42
N GLU A 46 12.36 9.95 10.42
CA GLU A 46 12.07 10.21 9.00
C GLU A 46 10.75 9.57 8.57
N ILE A 47 10.44 8.36 9.04
CA ILE A 47 9.12 7.74 8.81
C ILE A 47 8.00 8.63 9.39
N ALA A 48 8.15 9.13 10.61
CA ALA A 48 7.16 10.04 11.20
C ALA A 48 7.03 11.38 10.44
N GLU A 49 8.11 11.87 9.83
CA GLU A 49 8.09 13.06 8.97
C GLU A 49 7.39 12.79 7.62
N ASN A 50 7.62 11.62 7.02
CA ASN A 50 6.98 11.20 5.76
C ASN A 50 5.48 10.97 5.91
N TYR A 51 5.02 10.57 7.10
CA TYR A 51 3.61 10.34 7.42
C TYR A 51 3.14 11.22 8.59
N PRO A 52 2.84 12.51 8.38
CA PRO A 52 2.52 13.47 9.45
C PRO A 52 1.27 13.15 10.30
N THR A 53 0.45 12.19 9.89
CA THR A 53 -0.66 11.70 10.73
C THR A 53 -0.21 10.72 11.79
N LEU A 54 1.00 10.17 11.68
CA LEU A 54 1.60 9.30 12.68
C LEU A 54 2.34 10.13 13.73
N THR A 55 2.19 9.71 14.98
CA THR A 55 3.12 10.11 16.04
C THR A 55 4.39 9.26 15.97
N LEU A 56 5.51 9.81 16.44
CA LEU A 56 6.75 9.04 16.58
C LEU A 56 6.56 7.80 17.48
N GLU A 57 5.69 7.90 18.48
CA GLU A 57 5.33 6.78 19.36
C GLU A 57 4.62 5.66 18.59
N GLN A 58 3.66 5.99 17.71
CA GLN A 58 3.01 5.01 16.82
C GLN A 58 4.01 4.32 15.87
N VAL A 59 4.97 5.07 15.32
CA VAL A 59 6.03 4.49 14.47
C VAL A 59 6.85 3.47 15.25
N TYR A 60 7.33 3.84 16.44
CA TYR A 60 8.07 2.90 17.30
C TYR A 60 7.22 1.70 17.74
N ALA A 61 5.93 1.90 18.02
CA ALA A 61 5.02 0.81 18.35
C ALA A 61 4.85 -0.17 17.18
N ALA A 62 4.65 0.34 15.96
CA ALA A 62 4.58 -0.45 14.72
C ALA A 62 5.85 -1.27 14.48
N ILE A 63 7.03 -0.64 14.57
CA ILE A 63 8.31 -1.34 14.41
C ILE A 63 8.48 -2.42 15.49
N THR A 64 8.17 -2.11 16.75
CA THR A 64 8.32 -3.06 17.85
C THR A 64 7.36 -4.24 17.70
N TYR A 65 6.10 -3.97 17.33
CA TYR A 65 5.09 -5.00 17.08
C TYR A 65 5.50 -5.92 15.93
N TYR A 66 5.99 -5.35 14.82
CA TYR A 66 6.52 -6.11 13.71
C TYR A 66 7.72 -6.97 14.11
N LEU A 67 8.71 -6.42 14.82
CA LEU A 67 9.88 -7.19 15.25
C LEU A 67 9.50 -8.34 16.20
N HIS A 68 8.49 -8.16 17.04
CA HIS A 68 8.00 -9.21 17.93
C HIS A 68 7.20 -10.30 17.19
N ASN A 69 6.43 -9.91 16.17
CA ASN A 69 5.50 -10.78 15.43
C ASN A 69 5.92 -10.96 13.96
N LYS A 70 7.24 -10.95 13.68
CA LYS A 70 7.76 -10.78 12.32
C LYS A 70 7.19 -11.78 11.32
N ALA A 71 7.16 -13.06 11.66
CA ALA A 71 6.65 -14.10 10.77
C ALA A 71 5.16 -13.93 10.45
N ASP A 72 4.36 -13.51 11.43
CA ASP A 72 2.92 -13.33 11.25
C ASP A 72 2.61 -12.08 10.41
N VAL A 73 3.36 -10.99 10.63
CA VAL A 73 3.21 -9.76 9.84
C VAL A 73 3.75 -9.92 8.42
N ASP A 74 4.86 -10.64 8.22
CA ASP A 74 5.37 -10.97 6.88
C ASP A 74 4.33 -11.80 6.09
N GLU A 75 3.70 -12.79 6.74
CA GLU A 75 2.64 -13.60 6.11
C GLU A 75 1.37 -12.78 5.84
N TYR A 76 1.00 -11.86 6.74
CA TYR A 76 -0.07 -10.89 6.52
C TYR A 76 0.18 -10.04 5.27
N ASN A 77 1.35 -9.41 5.15
CA ASN A 77 1.73 -8.58 4.00
C ASN A 77 1.69 -9.41 2.71
N ARG A 78 2.29 -10.60 2.72
CA ARG A 78 2.32 -11.51 1.57
C ARG A 78 0.92 -11.88 1.08
N ARG A 79 -0.02 -12.19 1.98
CA ARG A 79 -1.42 -12.49 1.61
C ARG A 79 -2.13 -11.27 1.03
N GLY A 80 -1.88 -10.09 1.58
CA GLY A 80 -2.40 -8.83 1.05
C GLY A 80 -1.97 -8.60 -0.40
N GLU A 81 -0.68 -8.78 -0.68
CA GLU A 81 -0.10 -8.70 -2.02
C GLU A 81 -0.72 -9.72 -2.99
N GLU A 82 -0.85 -10.99 -2.58
CA GLU A 82 -1.46 -12.04 -3.43
C GLU A 82 -2.90 -11.71 -3.84
N ILE A 83 -3.68 -11.16 -2.92
CA ILE A 83 -5.06 -10.77 -3.19
C ILE A 83 -5.13 -9.52 -4.07
N ALA A 84 -4.27 -8.53 -3.82
CA ALA A 84 -4.15 -7.35 -4.69
C ALA A 84 -3.77 -7.73 -6.12
N ASP A 85 -2.81 -8.64 -6.28
CA ASP A 85 -2.39 -9.18 -7.57
C ASP A 85 -3.53 -9.94 -8.25
N ALA A 86 -4.30 -10.74 -7.53
CA ALA A 86 -5.44 -11.44 -8.10
C ALA A 86 -6.51 -10.47 -8.65
N TYR A 87 -6.84 -9.41 -7.90
CA TYR A 87 -7.71 -8.33 -8.37
C TYR A 87 -7.15 -7.65 -9.62
N TYR A 88 -5.84 -7.35 -9.64
CA TYR A 88 -5.19 -6.73 -10.77
C TYR A 88 -5.24 -7.63 -12.04
N GLN A 89 -4.92 -8.92 -11.90
CA GLN A 89 -5.00 -9.88 -13.01
C GLN A 89 -6.42 -10.04 -13.55
N GLU A 90 -7.44 -10.02 -12.69
CA GLU A 90 -8.84 -10.07 -13.13
C GLU A 90 -9.23 -8.80 -13.88
N HIS A 91 -8.83 -7.63 -13.40
CA HIS A 91 -9.06 -6.37 -14.09
C HIS A 91 -8.42 -6.35 -15.49
N LEU A 92 -7.22 -6.89 -15.66
CA LEU A 92 -6.53 -6.96 -16.95
C LEU A 92 -7.23 -7.83 -18.01
N LYS A 93 -8.09 -8.78 -17.60
CA LYS A 93 -8.89 -9.59 -18.53
C LYS A 93 -10.03 -8.77 -19.14
N GLN A 94 -10.42 -7.67 -18.50
CA GLN A 94 -11.49 -6.81 -18.97
C GLN A 94 -10.95 -5.86 -20.05
N PRO A 95 -11.73 -5.62 -21.12
CA PRO A 95 -11.35 -4.63 -22.12
C PRO A 95 -11.25 -3.25 -21.44
N PRO A 96 -10.30 -2.38 -21.86
CA PRO A 96 -10.17 -1.05 -21.31
C PRO A 96 -11.48 -0.27 -21.44
N ASP A 97 -11.87 0.45 -20.39
CA ASP A 97 -13.07 1.27 -20.43
C ASP A 97 -12.93 2.44 -21.43
N ALA A 98 -14.07 3.08 -21.74
CA ALA A 98 -14.09 4.18 -22.70
C ALA A 98 -13.20 5.36 -22.28
N VAL A 99 -13.04 5.59 -20.97
CA VAL A 99 -12.19 6.66 -20.43
C VAL A 99 -10.72 6.35 -20.70
N THR A 100 -10.30 5.12 -20.43
CA THR A 100 -8.94 4.62 -20.66
C THR A 100 -8.59 4.65 -22.14
N LEU A 101 -9.49 4.21 -23.02
CA LEU A 101 -9.30 4.30 -24.48
C LEU A 101 -9.13 5.76 -24.94
N ARG A 102 -9.96 6.68 -24.42
CA ARG A 102 -9.85 8.11 -24.72
C ARG A 102 -8.53 8.69 -24.23
N LEU A 103 -8.09 8.33 -23.01
CA LEU A 103 -6.84 8.81 -22.44
C LEU A 103 -5.63 8.33 -23.25
N ARG A 104 -5.60 7.04 -23.62
CA ARG A 104 -4.57 6.45 -24.49
C ARG A 104 -4.50 7.16 -25.85
N ALA A 105 -5.66 7.46 -26.46
CA ALA A 105 -5.71 8.19 -27.73
C ALA A 105 -5.16 9.62 -27.61
N LEU A 106 -5.44 10.32 -26.50
CA LEU A 106 -4.90 11.67 -26.25
C LEU A 106 -3.38 11.66 -26.06
N ILE A 107 -2.86 10.68 -25.31
CA ILE A 107 -1.41 10.52 -25.11
C ILE A 107 -0.72 10.25 -26.46
N ALA A 108 -1.24 9.31 -27.25
CA ALA A 108 -0.67 9.01 -28.58
C ALA A 108 -0.70 10.22 -29.54
N GLN A 109 -1.77 11.04 -29.49
CA GLN A 109 -1.85 12.27 -30.28
C GLN A 109 -0.82 13.32 -29.84
N ARG A 110 -0.58 13.45 -28.53
CA ARG A 110 0.45 14.36 -28.01
C ARG A 110 1.84 13.92 -28.49
N ASP A 111 2.18 12.66 -28.29
CA ASP A 111 3.50 12.14 -28.62
C ASP A 111 3.79 12.25 -30.14
N ALA A 112 2.78 12.01 -30.99
CA ALA A 112 2.89 12.18 -32.44
C ALA A 112 3.10 13.66 -32.85
N ARG A 113 2.46 14.62 -32.16
CA ARG A 113 2.67 16.05 -32.40
C ARG A 113 4.07 16.50 -31.99
N GLU A 114 4.58 15.99 -30.88
CA GLU A 114 5.92 16.32 -30.37
C GLU A 114 7.02 15.76 -31.29
N GLN A 115 6.85 14.53 -31.81
CA GLN A 115 7.78 13.93 -32.77
C GLN A 115 7.76 14.61 -34.14
N GLY A 116 6.58 15.03 -34.62
CA GLY A 116 6.43 15.74 -35.89
C GLY A 116 6.93 17.19 -35.88
N ALA A 117 7.05 17.81 -34.70
CA ALA A 117 7.59 19.17 -34.56
C ALA A 117 9.12 19.22 -34.44
N ALA A 118 9.77 18.06 -34.25
CA ALA A 118 11.22 17.93 -34.04
C ALA A 118 12.01 17.52 -35.30
N GLY A 119 11.35 17.34 -36.46
CA GLY A 119 11.96 17.00 -37.75
C GLY A 119 11.70 18.05 -38.81
#